data_AF-A0A6J8D459-F1
#
_entry.id   AF-A0A6J8D459-F1
#
_cell.length_a   1.000
_cell.length_b   1.000
_cell.length_c   1.000
_cell.angle_alpha   90.00
_cell.angle_beta   90.00
_cell.angle_gamma   90.00
#
_symmetry.space_group_name_H-M   'P 1'
#
loop_
_entity.id
_entity.type
_entity.pdbx_description
1 polymer ?
#
loop_
_entity_poly.entity_id
_entity_poly.type
_entity_poly.pdbx_seq_one_letter_code
_entity_poly.pdbx_strand_id
1 'polypeptide(L)'
;MDETKRITRNLSFIKKTVTEIDSVIDILIEEDILGMGERNLILLDEDPIHSVLEIVLKKQAYKKFTKALQCTGNERIVARLEATDLRLEKESSMSSTEQDNMDNMYTDNEYKQHKASMMQNELDNLTKENYNLKQQQAQIRKDLNCNQQRLLDLNREACKYQKENLELSQRLSNLRKGDVVNSVFNDLEEELKRKGNRNTRIKKELDLKKDEVTHLRNQLDDLRKEVDEKTDQIAMLSREMRHLREEHISARTERRELKLKVENINKNFDNKMQNMMNVISENKVNRTPRQSTFTRISAHSRNQSKDRCRNRESSILPTLQGKTPGTPKSSNTHNSTRDTPISPRARVTRPHQFISPQFVFTAKPQAQWK
;
A
#
# COMPACT_ATOMS: atom_id res chain seq x y z
N MET A 1 107.25 -23.56 -36.16
CA MET A 1 107.37 -24.83 -35.38
C MET A 1 108.79 -25.08 -34.87
N ASP A 2 109.84 -24.48 -35.44
CA ASP A 2 111.22 -24.62 -34.93
C ASP A 2 111.55 -23.75 -33.72
N GLU A 3 110.95 -22.55 -33.61
CA GLU A 3 111.15 -21.65 -32.46
C GLU A 3 110.77 -22.31 -31.12
N THR A 4 109.60 -22.95 -31.08
CA THR A 4 109.08 -23.62 -29.88
C THR A 4 109.94 -24.81 -29.47
N LYS A 5 110.43 -25.63 -30.42
CA LYS A 5 111.35 -26.74 -30.11
C LYS A 5 112.70 -26.26 -29.57
N ARG A 6 113.21 -25.14 -30.10
CA ARG A 6 114.46 -24.51 -29.63
C ARG A 6 114.28 -23.94 -28.22
N ILE A 7 113.16 -23.27 -27.95
CA ILE A 7 112.80 -22.77 -26.61
C ILE A 7 112.66 -23.94 -25.63
N THR A 8 111.97 -25.03 -25.97
CA THR A 8 111.80 -26.19 -25.07
C THR A 8 113.13 -26.88 -24.72
N ARG A 9 114.07 -27.02 -25.67
CA ARG A 9 115.40 -27.56 -25.36
C ARG A 9 116.23 -26.63 -24.49
N ASN A 10 116.20 -25.33 -24.77
CA ASN A 10 116.88 -24.35 -23.92
C ASN A 10 116.30 -24.36 -22.51
N LEU A 11 114.97 -24.44 -22.36
CA LEU A 11 114.30 -24.58 -21.08
C LEU A 11 114.64 -25.88 -20.36
N SER A 12 114.77 -27.02 -21.06
CA SER A 12 115.17 -28.28 -20.41
C SER A 12 116.63 -28.25 -19.95
N PHE A 13 117.51 -27.62 -20.72
CA PHE A 13 118.92 -27.42 -20.34
C PHE A 13 119.04 -26.50 -19.12
N ILE A 14 118.34 -25.36 -19.15
CA ILE A 14 118.29 -24.41 -18.03
C ILE A 14 117.70 -25.09 -16.77
N LYS A 15 116.62 -25.86 -16.90
CA LYS A 15 116.06 -26.60 -15.76
C LYS A 15 117.06 -27.58 -15.15
N LYS A 16 117.83 -28.28 -15.99
CA LYS A 16 118.83 -29.24 -15.53
C LYS A 16 119.99 -28.53 -14.81
N THR A 17 120.50 -27.43 -15.36
CA THR A 17 121.56 -26.64 -14.70
C THR A 17 121.08 -26.04 -13.39
N VAL A 18 119.83 -25.55 -13.33
CA VAL A 18 119.24 -25.03 -12.09
C VAL A 18 119.12 -26.12 -11.02
N THR A 19 118.68 -27.33 -11.37
CA THR A 19 118.62 -28.45 -10.40
C THR A 19 119.99 -28.90 -9.90
N GLU A 20 121.02 -28.87 -10.76
CA GLU A 20 122.39 -29.20 -10.36
C GLU A 20 122.94 -28.14 -9.39
N ILE A 21 122.70 -26.86 -9.67
CA ILE A 21 123.09 -25.75 -8.78
C ILE A 21 122.36 -25.82 -7.44
N ASP A 22 121.06 -26.10 -7.43
CA ASP A 22 120.27 -26.23 -6.20
C ASP A 22 120.80 -27.37 -5.31
N SER A 23 121.20 -28.50 -5.92
CA SER A 23 121.84 -29.60 -5.18
C SER A 23 123.21 -29.21 -4.60
N VAL A 24 124.00 -28.40 -5.32
CA VAL A 24 125.30 -27.90 -4.83
C VAL A 24 125.07 -26.94 -3.67
N ILE A 25 124.06 -26.08 -3.75
CA ILE A 25 123.70 -25.16 -2.67
C ILE A 25 123.25 -25.94 -1.42
N ASP A 26 122.40 -26.97 -1.58
CA ASP A 26 121.97 -27.82 -0.46
C ASP A 26 123.17 -28.52 0.21
N ILE A 27 124.12 -29.06 -0.56
CA ILE A 27 125.37 -29.64 -0.01
C ILE A 27 126.18 -28.60 0.75
N LEU A 28 126.32 -27.38 0.22
CA LEU A 28 127.07 -26.30 0.87
C LEU A 28 126.37 -25.78 2.14
N ILE A 29 125.04 -25.89 2.23
CA ILE A 29 124.28 -25.58 3.45
C ILE A 29 124.48 -26.70 4.49
N GLU A 30 124.42 -27.97 4.08
CA GLU A 30 124.67 -29.11 4.97
C GLU A 30 126.08 -29.10 5.57
N GLU A 31 127.08 -28.60 4.84
CA GLU A 31 128.45 -28.43 5.33
C GLU A 31 128.67 -27.15 6.20
N ASP A 32 127.59 -26.44 6.55
CA ASP A 32 127.61 -25.14 7.26
C ASP A 32 128.48 -24.08 6.55
N ILE A 33 128.69 -24.20 5.23
CA ILE A 33 129.43 -23.23 4.43
C ILE A 33 128.49 -22.08 4.03
N LEU A 34 127.25 -22.37 3.66
CA LEU A 34 126.22 -21.39 3.34
C LEU A 34 125.12 -21.38 4.39
N GLY A 35 124.63 -20.19 4.75
CA GLY A 35 123.45 -20.05 5.62
C GLY A 35 122.17 -20.22 4.80
N MET A 36 121.09 -20.71 5.44
CA MET A 36 119.76 -20.84 4.79
C MET A 36 119.25 -19.53 4.16
N GLY A 37 119.65 -18.37 4.71
CA GLY A 37 119.31 -17.05 4.16
C GLY A 37 120.03 -16.69 2.85
N GLU A 38 121.23 -17.23 2.62
CA GLU A 38 122.04 -16.96 1.41
C GLU A 38 121.53 -17.75 0.21
N ARG A 39 120.82 -18.88 0.43
CA ARG A 39 120.19 -19.69 -0.62
C ARG A 39 119.29 -18.87 -1.53
N ASN A 40 118.41 -18.06 -0.94
CA ASN A 40 117.44 -17.28 -1.70
C ASN A 40 118.09 -16.15 -2.51
N LEU A 41 119.15 -15.54 -1.96
CA LEU A 41 119.93 -14.50 -2.66
C LEU A 41 120.67 -15.09 -3.87
N ILE A 42 121.26 -16.27 -3.72
CA ILE A 42 121.96 -16.98 -4.80
C ILE A 42 120.98 -17.37 -5.92
N LEU A 43 119.81 -17.91 -5.58
CA LEU A 43 118.83 -18.39 -6.57
C LEU A 43 118.15 -17.25 -7.34
N LEU A 44 118.17 -16.02 -6.81
CA LEU A 44 117.61 -14.83 -7.45
C LEU A 44 118.64 -14.04 -8.28
N ASP A 45 119.92 -14.42 -8.25
CA ASP A 45 120.97 -13.74 -9.01
C ASP A 45 120.99 -14.17 -10.49
N GLU A 46 121.45 -13.29 -11.38
CA GLU A 46 121.51 -13.55 -12.81
C GLU A 46 122.55 -14.62 -13.17
N ASP A 47 123.58 -14.79 -12.32
CA ASP A 47 124.59 -15.84 -12.41
C ASP A 47 124.77 -16.54 -11.04
N PRO A 48 123.89 -17.49 -10.69
CA PRO A 48 123.92 -18.16 -9.39
C PRO A 48 125.23 -18.91 -9.14
N ILE A 49 125.93 -19.37 -10.18
CA ILE A 49 127.22 -20.05 -10.03
C ILE A 49 128.28 -19.07 -9.55
N HIS A 50 128.33 -17.87 -10.14
CA HIS A 50 129.26 -16.83 -9.73
C HIS A 50 129.02 -16.41 -8.27
N SER A 51 127.75 -16.25 -7.88
CA SER A 51 127.37 -15.83 -6.53
C SER A 51 127.69 -16.90 -5.49
N VAL A 52 127.47 -18.19 -5.79
CA VAL A 52 127.94 -19.30 -4.95
C VAL A 52 129.46 -19.24 -4.77
N LEU A 53 130.21 -19.12 -5.87
CA LEU A 53 131.67 -19.09 -5.84
C LEU A 53 132.20 -17.89 -5.04
N GLU A 54 131.63 -16.71 -5.24
CA GLU A 54 132.05 -15.50 -4.53
C GLU A 54 131.80 -15.60 -3.03
N ILE A 55 130.63 -16.12 -2.61
CA ILE A 55 130.29 -16.30 -1.19
C ILE A 55 131.19 -17.36 -0.56
N VAL A 56 131.37 -18.52 -1.22
CA VAL A 56 132.25 -19.59 -0.74
C VAL A 56 133.70 -19.09 -0.60
N LEU A 57 134.21 -18.33 -1.57
CA LEU A 57 135.55 -17.76 -1.51
C LEU A 57 135.70 -16.73 -0.39
N LYS A 58 134.72 -15.84 -0.20
CA LYS A 58 134.70 -14.85 0.89
C LYS A 58 134.68 -15.52 2.25
N LYS A 59 133.83 -16.54 2.45
CA LYS A 59 133.75 -17.29 3.70
C LYS A 59 135.00 -18.12 3.96
N GLN A 60 135.58 -18.74 2.93
CA GLN A 60 136.83 -19.47 3.07
C GLN A 60 138.01 -18.54 3.40
N ALA A 61 138.06 -17.35 2.79
CA ALA A 61 139.03 -16.31 3.11
C ALA A 61 138.84 -15.80 4.55
N TYR A 62 137.60 -15.57 4.97
CA TYR A 62 137.25 -15.17 6.33
C TYR A 62 137.65 -16.24 7.36
N LYS A 63 137.37 -17.51 7.11
CA LYS A 63 137.78 -18.65 7.96
C LYS A 63 139.29 -18.80 8.06
N LYS A 64 140.03 -18.55 6.96
CA LYS A 64 141.49 -18.50 6.96
C LYS A 64 142.01 -17.30 7.75
N PHE A 65 141.37 -16.13 7.60
CA PHE A 65 141.72 -14.89 8.28
C PHE A 65 141.49 -14.96 9.80
N THR A 66 140.34 -15.49 10.25
CA THR A 66 140.05 -15.70 11.68
C THR A 66 140.98 -16.73 12.31
N LYS A 67 141.31 -17.81 11.60
CA LYS A 67 142.30 -18.81 12.06
C LYS A 67 143.72 -18.23 12.15
N ALA A 68 144.12 -17.36 11.22
CA ALA A 68 145.39 -16.64 11.31
C ALA A 68 145.42 -15.66 12.48
N LEU A 69 144.31 -14.94 12.75
CA LEU A 69 144.19 -14.05 13.89
C LEU A 69 144.27 -14.80 15.23
N GLN A 70 143.67 -15.98 15.34
CA GLN A 70 143.82 -16.86 16.51
C GLN A 70 145.28 -17.28 16.73
N CYS A 71 146.01 -17.65 15.67
CA CYS A 71 147.43 -18.01 15.77
C CYS A 71 148.35 -16.84 16.18
N THR A 72 147.91 -15.58 16.00
CA THR A 72 148.65 -14.38 16.43
C THR A 72 148.30 -13.88 17.82
N GLY A 73 147.44 -14.60 18.56
CA GLY A 73 147.02 -14.21 19.92
C GLY A 73 145.96 -13.09 19.97
N ASN A 74 145.31 -12.78 18.85
CA ASN A 74 144.31 -11.70 18.73
C ASN A 74 142.86 -12.19 18.97
N GLU A 75 142.65 -13.01 20.00
CA GLU A 75 141.36 -13.66 20.31
C GLU A 75 140.22 -12.65 20.53
N ARG A 76 140.54 -11.44 21.01
CA ARG A 76 139.56 -10.37 21.26
C ARG A 76 138.96 -9.78 19.98
N ILE A 77 139.69 -9.83 18.86
CA ILE A 77 139.23 -9.36 17.55
C ILE A 77 138.33 -10.43 16.92
N VAL A 78 138.70 -11.71 17.06
CA VAL A 78 137.90 -12.85 16.59
C VAL A 78 136.54 -12.88 17.28
N ALA A 79 136.49 -12.72 18.61
CA ALA A 79 135.23 -12.67 19.36
C ALA A 79 134.33 -11.48 18.95
N ARG A 80 134.92 -10.36 18.51
CA ARG A 80 134.14 -9.21 17.99
C ARG A 80 133.57 -9.47 16.61
N LEU A 81 134.33 -10.14 15.74
CA LEU A 81 133.91 -10.49 14.39
C LEU A 81 132.78 -11.54 14.41
N GLU A 82 132.88 -12.54 15.27
CA GLU A 82 131.81 -13.53 15.48
C GLU A 82 130.54 -12.90 16.08
N ALA A 83 130.68 -11.92 16.98
CA ALA A 83 129.55 -11.18 17.55
C ALA A 83 128.86 -10.26 16.52
N THR A 84 129.57 -9.78 15.50
CA THR A 84 128.97 -8.97 14.42
C THR A 84 128.21 -9.81 13.41
N ASP A 85 128.66 -11.02 13.08
CA ASP A 85 127.91 -11.95 12.21
C ASP A 85 126.57 -12.36 12.84
N LEU A 86 126.57 -12.72 14.14
CA LEU A 86 125.36 -13.07 14.88
C LEU A 86 124.34 -11.92 14.96
N ARG A 87 124.78 -10.67 14.83
CA ARG A 87 123.90 -9.50 14.86
C ARG A 87 123.23 -9.27 13.51
N LEU A 88 123.93 -9.49 12.40
CA LEU A 88 123.40 -9.30 11.05
C LEU A 88 122.36 -10.37 10.69
N GLU A 89 122.54 -11.63 11.10
CA GLU A 89 121.53 -12.68 10.91
C GLU A 89 120.25 -12.41 11.73
N LYS A 90 120.39 -11.80 12.90
CA LYS A 90 119.26 -11.43 13.77
C LYS A 90 118.48 -10.22 13.24
N GLU A 91 119.16 -9.25 12.63
CA GLU A 91 118.53 -8.08 12.00
C GLU A 91 117.81 -8.45 10.68
N SER A 92 118.32 -9.42 9.92
CA SER A 92 117.67 -9.93 8.69
C SER A 92 116.43 -10.82 8.97
N SER A 93 116.49 -11.66 10.01
CA SER A 93 115.35 -12.49 10.45
C SER A 93 114.23 -11.68 11.14
N MET A 94 114.55 -10.57 11.82
CA MET A 94 113.54 -9.62 12.29
C MET A 94 112.87 -8.86 11.13
N SER A 95 113.59 -8.51 10.07
CA SER A 95 113.02 -7.81 8.91
C SER A 95 111.97 -8.64 8.16
N SER A 96 112.16 -9.94 7.97
CA SER A 96 111.17 -10.81 7.32
C SER A 96 109.91 -10.99 8.17
N THR A 97 110.06 -11.17 9.48
CA THR A 97 108.92 -11.35 10.39
C THR A 97 108.12 -10.06 10.59
N GLU A 98 108.77 -8.89 10.56
CA GLU A 98 108.11 -7.59 10.54
C GLU A 98 107.35 -7.33 9.23
N GLN A 99 107.91 -7.74 8.09
CA GLN A 99 107.26 -7.64 6.78
C GLN A 99 106.03 -8.54 6.69
N ASP A 100 106.13 -9.80 7.09
CA ASP A 100 105.00 -10.75 7.12
C ASP A 100 103.90 -10.27 8.08
N ASN A 101 104.29 -9.69 9.22
CA ASN A 101 103.34 -9.07 10.14
C ASN A 101 102.64 -7.86 9.52
N MET A 102 103.35 -7.01 8.77
CA MET A 102 102.74 -5.90 8.05
C MET A 102 101.76 -6.40 6.98
N ASP A 103 102.12 -7.40 6.18
CA ASP A 103 101.26 -7.94 5.12
C ASP A 103 100.00 -8.63 5.70
N ASN A 104 100.13 -9.36 6.81
CA ASN A 104 98.99 -9.89 7.56
C ASN A 104 98.09 -8.77 8.12
N MET A 105 98.68 -7.67 8.57
CA MET A 105 97.92 -6.52 9.06
C MET A 105 97.19 -5.78 7.93
N TYR A 106 97.82 -5.64 6.76
CA TYR A 106 97.20 -5.05 5.57
C TYR A 106 96.01 -5.89 5.09
N THR A 107 96.18 -7.21 4.97
CA THR A 107 95.11 -8.12 4.53
C THR A 107 93.96 -8.20 5.53
N ASP A 108 94.22 -8.20 6.84
CA ASP A 108 93.18 -8.11 7.88
C ASP A 108 92.43 -6.77 7.82
N ASN A 109 93.14 -5.66 7.56
CA ASN A 109 92.51 -4.36 7.40
C ASN A 109 91.63 -4.29 6.14
N GLU A 110 92.08 -4.83 5.00
CA GLU A 110 91.27 -4.94 3.79
C GLU A 110 90.03 -5.81 4.02
N TYR A 111 90.17 -6.95 4.71
CA TYR A 111 89.05 -7.80 5.07
C TYR A 111 88.04 -7.07 5.96
N LYS A 112 88.53 -6.36 6.99
CA LYS A 112 87.69 -5.53 7.87
C LYS A 112 86.99 -4.42 7.10
N GLN A 113 87.68 -3.76 6.16
CA GLN A 113 87.12 -2.69 5.35
C GLN A 113 86.05 -3.22 4.37
N HIS A 114 86.30 -4.35 3.72
CA HIS A 114 85.31 -5.02 2.87
C HIS A 114 84.07 -5.44 3.67
N LYS A 115 84.27 -6.06 4.85
CA LYS A 115 83.17 -6.44 5.74
C LYS A 115 82.38 -5.23 6.23
N ALA A 116 83.06 -4.14 6.60
CA ALA A 116 82.41 -2.88 6.97
C ALA A 116 81.60 -2.30 5.80
N SER A 117 82.14 -2.35 4.57
CA SER A 117 81.43 -1.91 3.37
C SER A 117 80.18 -2.75 3.09
N MET A 118 80.25 -4.08 3.26
CA MET A 118 79.08 -4.95 3.10
C MET A 118 78.00 -4.65 4.16
N MET A 119 78.40 -4.51 5.43
CA MET A 119 77.47 -4.16 6.51
C MET A 119 76.84 -2.78 6.29
N GLN A 120 77.60 -1.82 5.76
CA GLN A 120 77.07 -0.50 5.42
C GLN A 120 76.03 -0.57 4.29
N ASN A 121 76.30 -1.34 3.24
CA ASN A 121 75.35 -1.54 2.14
C ASN A 121 74.07 -2.23 2.63
N GLU A 122 74.19 -3.21 3.52
CA GLU A 122 73.04 -3.89 4.13
C GLU A 122 72.23 -2.92 5.00
N LEU A 123 72.90 -2.09 5.80
CA LEU A 123 72.26 -1.05 6.60
C LEU A 123 71.51 -0.04 5.73
N ASP A 124 72.11 0.40 4.62
CA ASP A 124 71.48 1.33 3.68
C ASP A 124 70.25 0.71 3.00
N ASN A 125 70.32 -0.58 2.63
CA ASN A 125 69.20 -1.31 2.05
C ASN A 125 68.05 -1.49 3.05
N LEU A 126 68.35 -1.90 4.28
CA LEU A 126 67.37 -2.02 5.37
C LEU A 126 66.75 -0.66 5.70
N THR A 127 67.54 0.42 5.65
CA THR A 127 67.04 1.79 5.85
C THR A 127 66.05 2.19 4.77
N LYS A 128 66.35 1.90 3.50
CA LYS A 128 65.43 2.14 2.36
C LYS A 128 64.16 1.30 2.47
N GLU A 129 64.28 0.03 2.82
CA GLU A 129 63.14 -0.86 3.01
C GLU A 129 62.23 -0.38 4.16
N ASN A 130 62.82 0.01 5.29
CA ASN A 130 62.07 0.55 6.44
C ASN A 130 61.35 1.84 6.06
N TYR A 131 61.99 2.72 5.28
CA TYR A 131 61.35 3.91 4.74
C TYR A 131 60.14 3.57 3.85
N ASN A 132 60.30 2.60 2.94
CA ASN A 132 59.21 2.15 2.07
C ASN A 132 58.04 1.53 2.87
N LEU A 133 58.35 0.69 3.87
CA LEU A 133 57.35 0.09 4.75
C LEU A 133 56.58 1.14 5.55
N LYS A 134 57.26 2.20 6.04
CA LYS A 134 56.60 3.33 6.71
C LYS A 134 55.64 4.08 5.79
N GLN A 135 56.03 4.29 4.53
CA GLN A 135 55.15 4.92 3.53
C GLN A 135 53.93 4.06 3.23
N GLN A 136 54.11 2.75 3.04
CA GLN A 136 53.01 1.80 2.86
C GLN A 136 52.08 1.79 4.08
N GLN A 137 52.63 1.79 5.29
CA GLN A 137 51.84 1.85 6.52
C GLN A 137 51.01 3.13 6.61
N ALA A 138 51.57 4.28 6.22
CA ALA A 138 50.85 5.55 6.18
C ALA A 138 49.71 5.52 5.15
N GLN A 139 49.94 4.94 3.97
CA GLN A 139 48.91 4.79 2.94
C GLN A 139 47.76 3.87 3.39
N ILE A 140 48.07 2.72 3.97
CA ILE A 140 47.07 1.79 4.52
C ILE A 140 46.20 2.47 5.58
N ARG A 141 46.79 3.28 6.46
CA ARG A 141 46.02 4.04 7.47
C ARG A 141 45.06 5.03 6.83
N LYS A 142 45.49 5.70 5.76
CA LYS A 142 44.64 6.63 5.02
C LYS A 142 43.46 5.89 4.39
N ASP A 143 43.71 4.78 3.72
CA ASP A 143 42.66 3.98 3.06
C ASP A 143 41.69 3.37 4.08
N LEU A 144 42.19 2.93 5.24
CA LEU A 144 41.37 2.44 6.35
C LEU A 144 40.40 3.53 6.84
N ASN A 145 40.88 4.75 7.06
CA ASN A 145 40.03 5.87 7.48
C ASN A 145 38.98 6.23 6.42
N CYS A 146 39.36 6.25 5.14
CA CYS A 146 38.42 6.49 4.04
C CYS A 146 37.32 5.42 3.98
N ASN A 147 37.69 4.15 4.16
CA ASN A 147 36.74 3.03 4.17
C ASN A 147 35.80 3.07 5.38
N GLN A 148 36.31 3.45 6.57
CA GLN A 148 35.49 3.67 7.76
C GLN A 148 34.45 4.77 7.53
N GLN A 149 34.84 5.88 6.90
CA GLN A 149 33.91 6.96 6.57
C GLN A 149 32.84 6.50 5.58
N ARG A 150 33.23 5.78 4.52
CA ARG A 150 32.29 5.20 3.54
C ARG A 150 31.28 4.25 4.18
N LEU A 151 31.71 3.43 5.15
CA LEU A 151 30.81 2.55 5.90
C LEU A 151 29.78 3.35 6.73
N LEU A 152 30.19 4.45 7.35
CA LEU A 152 29.26 5.32 8.08
C LEU A 152 28.23 5.95 7.15
N ASP A 153 28.63 6.38 5.96
CA ASP A 153 27.71 6.98 4.98
C ASP A 153 26.72 5.95 4.42
N LEU A 154 27.18 4.75 4.09
CA LEU A 154 26.30 3.64 3.68
C LEU A 154 25.31 3.26 4.77
N ASN A 155 25.74 3.23 6.04
CA ASN A 155 24.83 2.96 7.16
C ASN A 155 23.75 4.05 7.30
N ARG A 156 24.09 5.33 7.08
CA ARG A 156 23.12 6.42 7.08
C ARG A 156 22.08 6.25 5.95
N GLU A 157 22.51 5.84 4.77
CA GLU A 157 21.61 5.54 3.65
C GLU A 157 20.70 4.35 3.96
N ALA A 158 21.24 3.27 4.51
CA ALA A 158 20.46 2.11 4.94
C ALA A 158 19.36 2.48 5.94
N CYS A 159 19.67 3.34 6.93
CA CYS A 159 18.67 3.86 7.86
C CYS A 159 17.58 4.70 7.18
N LYS A 160 17.93 5.51 6.17
CA LYS A 160 16.94 6.29 5.39
C LYS A 160 15.97 5.35 4.67
N TYR A 161 16.49 4.37 3.93
CA TYR A 161 15.64 3.41 3.21
C TYR A 161 14.79 2.55 4.15
N GLN A 162 15.32 2.17 5.32
CA GLN A 162 14.54 1.44 6.31
C GLN A 162 13.35 2.27 6.82
N LYS A 163 13.55 3.56 7.06
CA LYS A 163 12.48 4.48 7.47
C LYS A 163 11.43 4.65 6.37
N GLU A 164 11.86 4.88 5.13
CA GLU A 164 10.97 4.99 3.96
C GLU A 164 10.14 3.72 3.76
N ASN A 165 10.75 2.54 3.88
CA ASN A 165 10.04 1.27 3.79
C ASN A 165 8.98 1.10 4.89
N LEU A 166 9.24 1.56 6.11
CA LEU A 166 8.28 1.53 7.20
C LEU A 166 7.10 2.47 6.94
N GLU A 167 7.36 3.69 6.46
CA GLU A 167 6.33 4.66 6.07
C GLU A 167 5.48 4.15 4.90
N LEU A 168 6.09 3.55 3.88
CA LEU A 168 5.39 2.92 2.75
C LEU A 168 4.52 1.76 3.21
N SER A 169 5.03 0.91 4.10
CA SER A 169 4.27 -0.21 4.67
C SER A 169 3.05 0.27 5.47
N GLN A 170 3.20 1.34 6.26
CA GLN A 170 2.08 1.98 6.97
C GLN A 170 1.07 2.58 6.00
N ARG A 171 1.52 3.28 4.95
CA ARG A 171 0.64 3.80 3.89
C ARG A 171 -0.13 2.69 3.20
N LEU A 172 0.53 1.60 2.82
CA LEU A 172 -0.12 0.43 2.22
C LEU A 172 -1.13 -0.22 3.17
N SER A 173 -0.82 -0.32 4.45
CA SER A 173 -1.76 -0.81 5.47
C SER A 173 -3.00 0.09 5.58
N ASN A 174 -2.81 1.40 5.62
CA ASN A 174 -3.91 2.36 5.66
C ASN A 174 -4.75 2.37 4.37
N LEU A 175 -4.13 2.20 3.20
CA LEU A 175 -4.84 2.03 1.93
C LEU A 175 -5.58 0.69 1.85
N ARG A 176 -5.01 -0.38 2.43
CA ARG A 176 -5.68 -1.69 2.57
C ARG A 176 -6.89 -1.62 3.47
N LYS A 177 -6.92 -0.73 4.47
CA LYS A 177 -8.12 -0.36 5.23
C LYS A 177 -9.15 0.43 4.38
N GLY A 178 -9.16 0.22 3.06
CA GLY A 178 -10.24 0.57 2.14
C GLY A 178 -11.61 0.00 2.53
N ASP A 179 -11.71 -0.64 3.69
CA ASP A 179 -12.92 -0.87 4.48
C ASP A 179 -13.86 0.34 4.49
N VAL A 180 -13.36 1.59 4.49
CA VAL A 180 -14.23 2.77 4.42
C VAL A 180 -14.93 2.88 3.06
N VAL A 181 -14.23 2.62 1.96
CA VAL A 181 -14.83 2.67 0.62
C VAL A 181 -15.80 1.50 0.44
N ASN A 182 -15.41 0.30 0.90
CA ASN A 182 -16.28 -0.87 0.86
C ASN A 182 -17.52 -0.70 1.76
N SER A 183 -17.39 -0.11 2.95
CA SER A 183 -18.53 0.15 3.84
C SER A 183 -19.48 1.15 3.21
N VAL A 184 -18.97 2.26 2.67
CA VAL A 184 -19.79 3.26 1.98
C VAL A 184 -20.47 2.65 0.74
N PHE A 185 -19.78 1.80 -0.01
CA PHE A 185 -20.36 1.10 -1.15
C PHE A 185 -21.52 0.18 -0.71
N ASN A 186 -21.31 -0.62 0.34
CA ASN A 186 -22.35 -1.50 0.89
C ASN A 186 -23.55 -0.69 1.41
N ASP A 187 -23.32 0.41 2.13
CA ASP A 187 -24.38 1.29 2.63
C ASP A 187 -25.22 1.87 1.49
N LEU A 188 -24.56 2.32 0.42
CA LEU A 188 -25.22 2.82 -0.79
C LEU A 188 -26.00 1.72 -1.53
N GLU A 189 -25.46 0.51 -1.61
CA GLU A 189 -26.15 -0.64 -2.20
C GLU A 189 -27.44 -0.97 -1.42
N GLU A 190 -27.37 -0.95 -0.09
CA GLU A 190 -28.54 -1.14 0.77
C GLU A 190 -29.55 0.00 0.64
N GLU A 191 -29.11 1.25 0.56
CA GLU A 191 -29.99 2.40 0.36
C GLU A 191 -30.69 2.31 -1.00
N LEU A 192 -29.99 1.89 -2.05
CA LEU A 192 -30.53 1.69 -3.39
C LEU A 192 -31.57 0.57 -3.41
N LYS A 193 -31.30 -0.56 -2.74
CA LYS A 193 -32.28 -1.66 -2.53
C LYS A 193 -33.52 -1.15 -1.79
N ARG A 194 -33.36 -0.38 -0.71
CA ARG A 194 -34.47 0.21 0.06
C ARG A 194 -35.32 1.16 -0.81
N LYS A 195 -34.70 2.05 -1.58
CA LYS A 195 -35.40 2.95 -2.51
C LYS A 195 -36.10 2.19 -3.64
N GLY A 196 -35.47 1.14 -4.18
CA GLY A 196 -36.07 0.23 -5.15
C GLY A 196 -37.36 -0.39 -4.64
N ASN A 197 -37.33 -0.97 -3.44
CA ASN A 197 -38.50 -1.58 -2.79
C ASN A 197 -39.62 -0.57 -2.49
N ARG A 198 -39.25 0.66 -2.08
CA ARG A 198 -40.25 1.72 -1.88
C ARG A 198 -40.91 2.12 -3.20
N ASN A 199 -40.15 2.21 -4.28
CA ASN A 199 -40.69 2.58 -5.59
C ASN A 199 -41.64 1.49 -6.13
N THR A 200 -41.31 0.21 -5.96
CA THR A 200 -42.22 -0.89 -6.35
C THR A 200 -43.52 -0.87 -5.56
N ARG A 201 -43.47 -0.56 -4.26
CA ARG A 201 -44.68 -0.39 -3.43
C ARG A 201 -45.53 0.79 -3.90
N ILE A 202 -44.92 1.95 -4.13
CA ILE A 202 -45.64 3.15 -4.60
C ILE A 202 -46.29 2.89 -5.97
N LYS A 203 -45.63 2.17 -6.88
CA LYS A 203 -46.23 1.78 -8.17
C LYS A 203 -47.49 0.93 -7.97
N LYS A 204 -47.44 -0.08 -7.10
CA LYS A 204 -48.61 -0.90 -6.77
C LYS A 204 -49.75 -0.08 -6.17
N GLU A 205 -49.45 0.81 -5.23
CA GLU A 205 -50.44 1.72 -4.62
C GLU A 205 -51.07 2.65 -5.68
N LEU A 206 -50.27 3.17 -6.62
CA LEU A 206 -50.75 3.99 -7.72
C LEU A 206 -51.69 3.22 -8.66
N ASP A 207 -51.35 1.98 -9.01
CA ASP A 207 -52.18 1.15 -9.88
C ASP A 207 -53.52 0.83 -9.21
N LEU A 208 -53.52 0.47 -7.91
CA LEU A 208 -54.75 0.28 -7.14
C LEU A 208 -55.61 1.54 -7.10
N LYS A 209 -55.00 2.72 -6.96
CA LYS A 209 -55.75 4.00 -6.98
C LYS A 209 -56.30 4.34 -8.35
N LYS A 210 -55.63 3.96 -9.44
CA LYS A 210 -56.20 4.09 -10.79
C LYS A 210 -57.43 3.21 -10.94
N ASP A 211 -57.37 1.96 -10.47
CA ASP A 211 -58.50 1.03 -10.53
C ASP A 211 -59.69 1.51 -9.67
N GLU A 212 -59.42 2.09 -8.50
CA GLU A 212 -60.46 2.70 -7.67
C GLU A 212 -61.12 3.90 -8.38
N VAL A 213 -60.34 4.75 -9.03
CA VAL A 213 -60.86 5.90 -9.79
C VAL A 213 -61.70 5.45 -10.99
N THR A 214 -61.28 4.41 -11.73
CA THR A 214 -62.08 3.88 -12.84
C THR A 214 -63.38 3.27 -12.34
N HIS A 215 -63.36 2.54 -11.23
CA HIS A 215 -64.56 2.00 -10.60
C HIS A 215 -65.55 3.09 -10.19
N LEU A 216 -65.07 4.14 -9.51
CA LEU A 216 -65.91 5.28 -9.09
C LEU A 216 -66.48 6.06 -10.28
N ARG A 217 -65.73 6.20 -11.38
CA ARG A 217 -66.23 6.81 -12.62
C ARG A 217 -67.39 6.01 -13.21
N ASN A 218 -67.25 4.69 -13.27
CA ASN A 218 -68.32 3.83 -13.77
C ASN A 218 -69.58 3.93 -12.90
N GLN A 219 -69.43 3.91 -11.56
CA GLN A 219 -70.56 4.11 -10.65
C GLN A 219 -71.25 5.47 -10.86
N LEU A 220 -70.47 6.53 -11.08
CA LEU A 220 -71.00 7.87 -11.34
C LEU A 220 -71.75 7.94 -12.68
N ASP A 221 -71.26 7.26 -13.72
CA ASP A 221 -71.94 7.17 -15.01
C ASP A 221 -73.24 6.37 -14.91
N ASP A 222 -73.28 5.29 -14.13
CA ASP A 222 -74.49 4.53 -13.88
C ASP A 222 -75.54 5.34 -13.10
N LEU A 223 -75.13 6.06 -12.06
CA LEU A 223 -76.01 6.97 -11.31
C LEU A 223 -76.55 8.10 -12.20
N ARG A 224 -75.75 8.63 -13.13
CA ARG A 224 -76.23 9.63 -14.09
C ARG A 224 -77.33 9.08 -14.99
N LYS A 225 -77.16 7.87 -15.51
CA LYS A 225 -78.21 7.20 -16.30
C LYS A 225 -79.48 7.00 -15.47
N GLU A 226 -79.36 6.56 -14.23
CA GLU A 226 -80.52 6.41 -13.33
C GLU A 226 -81.24 7.75 -13.11
N VAL A 227 -80.50 8.84 -12.90
CA VAL A 227 -81.08 10.19 -12.76
C VAL A 227 -81.80 10.61 -14.04
N ASP A 228 -81.23 10.38 -15.22
CA ASP A 228 -81.86 10.70 -16.51
C ASP A 228 -83.16 9.89 -16.69
N GLU A 229 -83.13 8.58 -16.45
CA GLU A 229 -84.31 7.71 -16.51
C GLU A 229 -85.42 8.15 -15.54
N LYS A 230 -85.07 8.53 -14.31
CA LYS A 230 -86.04 9.05 -13.33
C LYS A 230 -86.60 10.40 -13.73
N THR A 231 -85.79 11.26 -14.33
CA THR A 231 -86.22 12.55 -14.86
C THR A 231 -87.24 12.36 -15.99
N ASP A 232 -87.00 11.42 -16.90
CA ASP A 232 -87.93 11.06 -17.96
C ASP A 232 -89.24 10.46 -17.41
N GLN A 233 -89.15 9.59 -16.40
CA GLN A 233 -90.33 9.05 -15.69
C GLN A 233 -91.17 10.17 -15.06
N ILE A 234 -90.54 11.15 -14.39
CA ILE A 234 -91.23 12.32 -13.82
C ILE A 234 -91.90 13.15 -14.93
N ALA A 235 -91.23 13.36 -16.06
CA ALA A 235 -91.78 14.10 -17.19
C ALA A 235 -92.99 13.37 -17.82
N MET A 236 -92.95 12.05 -17.92
CA MET A 236 -94.08 11.22 -18.37
C MET A 236 -95.27 11.34 -17.42
N LEU A 237 -95.07 11.09 -16.12
CA LEU A 237 -96.12 11.18 -15.10
C LEU A 237 -96.72 12.60 -15.03
N SER A 238 -95.90 13.64 -15.19
CA SER A 238 -96.37 15.02 -15.22
C SER A 238 -97.27 15.32 -16.44
N ARG A 239 -96.99 14.72 -17.60
CA ARG A 239 -97.85 14.80 -18.79
C ARG A 239 -99.17 14.05 -18.56
N GLU A 240 -99.10 12.84 -18.03
CA GLU A 240 -100.28 12.03 -17.70
C GLU A 240 -101.19 12.73 -16.69
N MET A 241 -100.63 13.30 -15.61
CA MET A 241 -101.39 14.10 -14.66
C MET A 241 -102.08 15.30 -15.30
N ARG A 242 -101.43 15.98 -16.25
CA ARG A 242 -102.04 17.11 -16.97
C ARG A 242 -103.22 16.64 -17.81
N HIS A 243 -103.05 15.56 -18.55
CA HIS A 243 -104.11 14.96 -19.36
C HIS A 243 -105.31 14.54 -18.50
N LEU A 244 -105.09 13.81 -17.40
CA LEU A 244 -106.15 13.41 -16.47
C LEU A 244 -106.88 14.61 -15.84
N ARG A 245 -106.16 15.72 -15.57
CA ARG A 245 -106.79 16.96 -15.09
C ARG A 245 -107.71 17.57 -16.15
N GLU A 246 -107.30 17.60 -17.40
CA GLU A 246 -108.11 18.08 -18.53
C GLU A 246 -109.36 17.22 -18.71
N GLU A 247 -109.22 15.89 -18.71
CA GLU A 247 -110.35 14.96 -18.75
C GLU A 247 -111.32 15.17 -17.58
N HIS A 248 -110.80 15.33 -16.36
CA HIS A 248 -111.62 15.61 -15.19
C HIS A 248 -112.37 16.95 -15.30
N ILE A 249 -111.75 18.00 -15.84
CA ILE A 249 -112.42 19.29 -16.09
C ILE A 249 -113.54 19.10 -17.12
N SER A 250 -113.27 18.40 -18.23
CA SER A 250 -114.23 18.10 -19.29
C SER A 250 -115.43 17.30 -18.78
N ALA A 251 -115.20 16.22 -18.04
CA ALA A 251 -116.24 15.41 -17.42
C ALA A 251 -117.06 16.24 -16.40
N ARG A 252 -116.42 17.15 -15.66
CA ARG A 252 -117.10 18.04 -14.72
C ARG A 252 -117.99 19.06 -15.43
N THR A 253 -117.58 19.60 -16.58
CA THR A 253 -118.41 20.50 -17.40
C THR A 253 -119.60 19.77 -18.00
N GLU A 254 -119.39 18.59 -18.60
CA GLU A 254 -120.46 17.76 -19.14
C GLU A 254 -121.50 17.41 -18.06
N ARG A 255 -121.03 17.04 -16.86
CA ARG A 255 -121.93 16.78 -15.71
C ARG A 255 -122.76 18.00 -15.33
N ARG A 256 -122.21 19.23 -15.37
CA ARG A 256 -122.99 20.45 -15.11
C ARG A 256 -124.06 20.67 -16.18
N GLU A 257 -123.70 20.51 -17.44
CA GLU A 257 -124.64 20.66 -18.56
C GLU A 257 -125.79 19.66 -18.47
N LEU A 258 -125.50 18.39 -18.18
CA LEU A 258 -126.52 17.36 -17.94
C LEU A 258 -127.41 17.73 -16.75
N LYS A 259 -126.84 18.25 -15.65
CA LYS A 259 -127.61 18.70 -14.49
C LYS A 259 -128.56 19.85 -14.84
N LEU A 260 -128.11 20.82 -15.63
CA LEU A 260 -128.95 21.92 -16.11
C LEU A 260 -130.06 21.42 -17.05
N LYS A 261 -129.75 20.47 -17.95
CA LYS A 261 -130.76 19.82 -18.81
C LYS A 261 -131.83 19.12 -17.98
N VAL A 262 -131.44 18.38 -16.94
CA VAL A 262 -132.39 17.72 -16.01
C VAL A 262 -133.25 18.74 -15.27
N GLU A 263 -132.66 19.82 -14.75
CA GLU A 263 -133.42 20.87 -14.06
C GLU A 263 -134.43 21.57 -14.98
N ASN A 264 -134.04 21.84 -16.23
CA ASN A 264 -134.93 22.42 -17.24
C ASN A 264 -136.09 21.48 -17.57
N ILE A 265 -135.83 20.17 -17.72
CA ILE A 265 -136.87 19.15 -17.91
C ILE A 265 -137.83 19.14 -16.72
N ASN A 266 -137.31 19.18 -15.49
CA ASN A 266 -138.14 19.20 -14.28
C ASN A 266 -139.01 20.47 -14.22
N LYS A 267 -138.46 21.65 -14.48
CA LYS A 267 -139.23 22.90 -14.56
C LYS A 267 -140.33 22.83 -15.63
N ASN A 268 -140.02 22.29 -16.81
CA ASN A 268 -141.01 22.09 -17.87
C ASN A 268 -142.12 21.12 -17.43
N PHE A 269 -141.77 20.05 -16.73
CA PHE A 269 -142.72 19.10 -16.16
C PHE A 269 -143.61 19.76 -15.10
N ASP A 270 -143.03 20.49 -14.15
CA ASP A 270 -143.76 21.21 -13.11
C ASP A 270 -144.70 22.26 -13.69
N ASN A 271 -144.25 23.05 -14.67
CA ASN A 271 -145.09 24.01 -15.40
C ASN A 271 -146.26 23.31 -16.09
N LYS A 272 -146.03 22.15 -16.72
CA LYS A 272 -147.08 21.35 -17.36
C LYS A 272 -148.06 20.81 -16.32
N MET A 273 -147.58 20.32 -15.18
CA MET A 273 -148.41 19.88 -14.05
C MET A 273 -149.25 21.02 -13.49
N GLN A 274 -148.66 22.20 -13.30
CA GLN A 274 -149.35 23.40 -12.82
C GLN A 274 -150.44 23.84 -13.81
N ASN A 275 -150.14 23.86 -15.11
CA ASN A 275 -151.12 24.15 -16.15
C ASN A 275 -152.27 23.15 -16.14
N MET A 276 -151.97 21.84 -16.03
CA MET A 276 -153.02 20.82 -15.88
C MET A 276 -153.84 21.03 -14.61
N MET A 277 -153.21 21.40 -13.49
CA MET A 277 -153.89 21.64 -12.23
C MET A 277 -154.79 22.87 -12.28
N ASN A 278 -154.35 23.94 -12.97
CA ASN A 278 -155.17 25.12 -13.26
C ASN A 278 -156.38 24.77 -14.12
N VAL A 279 -156.21 23.94 -15.17
CA VAL A 279 -157.33 23.44 -15.98
C VAL A 279 -158.30 22.60 -15.13
N ILE A 280 -157.80 21.78 -14.21
CA ILE A 280 -158.64 21.01 -13.28
C ILE A 280 -159.38 21.93 -12.31
N SER A 281 -158.73 22.98 -11.79
CA SER A 281 -159.35 23.92 -10.84
C SER A 281 -160.37 24.85 -11.53
N GLU A 282 -160.10 25.36 -12.72
CA GLU A 282 -161.06 26.11 -13.55
C GLU A 282 -162.30 25.26 -13.87
N ASN A 283 -162.11 23.98 -14.19
CA ASN A 283 -163.23 23.03 -14.37
C ASN A 283 -164.02 22.76 -13.07
N LYS A 284 -163.44 23.01 -11.88
CA LYS A 284 -164.12 22.90 -10.59
C LYS A 284 -164.88 24.17 -10.19
N VAL A 285 -164.35 25.37 -10.47
CA VAL A 285 -164.98 26.66 -10.07
C VAL A 285 -166.26 26.95 -10.88
N ASN A 286 -166.38 26.43 -12.10
CA ASN A 286 -167.61 26.53 -12.91
C ASN A 286 -168.70 25.49 -12.56
N ARG A 287 -168.66 24.87 -11.37
CA ARG A 287 -169.71 23.97 -10.88
C ARG A 287 -170.28 24.47 -9.54
N THR A 288 -171.30 25.33 -9.61
CA THR A 288 -172.24 25.61 -8.50
C THR A 288 -172.91 24.33 -7.98
N PRO A 289 -173.25 24.26 -6.69
CA PRO A 289 -173.25 23.02 -5.91
C PRO A 289 -174.49 22.16 -6.12
N ARG A 290 -174.30 20.85 -6.34
CA ARG A 290 -175.32 19.81 -6.14
C ARG A 290 -174.90 18.88 -5.02
N GLN A 291 -175.77 18.81 -4.01
CA GLN A 291 -175.73 17.94 -2.85
C GLN A 291 -175.60 16.46 -3.25
N SER A 292 -174.70 15.72 -2.59
CA SER A 292 -174.97 14.30 -2.27
C SER A 292 -174.16 13.85 -1.06
N THR A 293 -174.91 13.50 -0.02
CA THR A 293 -174.57 12.74 1.18
C THR A 293 -174.06 11.33 0.88
N PHE A 294 -172.89 10.95 1.42
CA PHE A 294 -172.48 9.61 1.93
C PHE A 294 -170.94 9.63 2.12
N THR A 295 -170.22 8.93 3.00
CA THR A 295 -170.42 8.38 4.34
C THR A 295 -169.03 8.17 4.95
N ARG A 296 -168.93 8.53 6.22
CA ARG A 296 -167.84 8.35 7.20
C ARG A 296 -167.29 6.91 7.26
N ILE A 297 -165.97 6.72 7.09
CA ILE A 297 -165.20 5.68 7.80
C ILE A 297 -163.92 6.33 8.36
N SER A 298 -163.75 6.14 9.67
CA SER A 298 -162.76 6.76 10.54
C SER A 298 -161.44 5.98 10.60
N ALA A 299 -160.35 6.76 10.69
CA ALA A 299 -159.19 6.66 11.60
C ALA A 299 -158.45 5.32 11.82
N HIS A 300 -157.10 5.38 11.71
CA HIS A 300 -156.05 4.91 12.65
C HIS A 300 -154.69 5.19 11.94
N SER A 301 -153.88 6.22 12.26
CA SER A 301 -152.98 6.42 13.43
C SER A 301 -152.13 5.21 13.84
N ARG A 302 -150.84 5.19 13.44
CA ARG A 302 -149.69 5.20 14.36
C ARG A 302 -148.32 5.07 13.65
N ASN A 303 -147.40 5.88 14.17
CA ASN A 303 -145.94 5.84 14.11
C ASN A 303 -145.33 4.41 14.13
N GLN A 304 -144.20 4.20 13.43
CA GLN A 304 -142.88 4.03 14.05
C GLN A 304 -141.76 3.71 13.05
N SER A 305 -140.59 4.23 13.41
CA SER A 305 -139.24 4.04 12.90
C SER A 305 -138.82 2.60 12.57
N LYS A 306 -137.91 2.43 11.59
CA LYS A 306 -136.60 1.75 11.76
C LYS A 306 -135.87 1.55 10.42
N ASP A 307 -134.62 2.01 10.42
CA ASP A 307 -133.43 1.41 9.81
C ASP A 307 -133.48 0.86 8.39
N ARG A 308 -132.75 1.51 7.48
CA ARG A 308 -132.05 0.86 6.35
C ARG A 308 -130.96 1.77 5.77
N CYS A 309 -129.86 1.92 6.52
CA CYS A 309 -128.58 2.31 5.92
C CYS A 309 -127.76 1.05 5.64
N ARG A 310 -127.65 0.76 4.34
CA ARG A 310 -126.57 0.10 3.59
C ARG A 310 -125.60 -0.82 4.35
N ASN A 311 -125.85 -2.12 4.18
CA ASN A 311 -124.80 -3.11 3.95
C ASN A 311 -124.18 -2.89 2.55
N ARG A 312 -122.85 -2.77 2.49
CA ARG A 312 -121.93 -3.37 1.49
C ARG A 312 -120.49 -2.99 1.83
N GLU A 313 -119.93 -3.62 2.85
CA GLU A 313 -118.49 -3.89 2.92
C GLU A 313 -118.30 -5.36 2.54
N SER A 314 -117.87 -5.57 1.29
CA SER A 314 -117.22 -6.80 0.82
C SER A 314 -115.73 -6.48 0.76
N SER A 315 -114.88 -7.17 1.53
CA SER A 315 -114.12 -8.33 1.05
C SER A 315 -113.26 -7.93 -0.16
N ILE A 316 -111.93 -7.89 -0.08
CA ILE A 316 -111.06 -9.08 -0.08
C ILE A 316 -109.66 -8.66 0.40
N LEU A 317 -109.12 -9.40 1.36
CA LEU A 317 -107.70 -9.45 1.73
C LEU A 317 -107.27 -10.89 1.46
N PRO A 318 -106.20 -11.16 0.70
CA PRO A 318 -105.52 -12.45 0.77
C PRO A 318 -104.14 -12.30 1.42
N THR A 319 -104.02 -13.03 2.52
CA THR A 319 -102.82 -13.64 3.10
C THR A 319 -102.04 -14.46 2.07
N LEU A 320 -100.71 -14.54 2.22
CA LEU A 320 -99.83 -15.74 2.14
C LEU A 320 -98.36 -15.26 2.01
N GLN A 321 -97.56 -15.35 3.09
CA GLN A 321 -96.65 -16.46 3.43
C GLN A 321 -95.30 -16.46 2.68
N GLY A 322 -94.21 -16.41 3.45
CA GLY A 322 -93.08 -17.31 3.20
C GLY A 322 -91.66 -16.77 3.41
N LYS A 323 -91.02 -17.31 4.48
CA LYS A 323 -89.60 -17.73 4.58
C LYS A 323 -88.51 -16.72 5.01
N THR A 324 -88.10 -16.90 6.27
CA THR A 324 -86.70 -16.87 6.79
C THR A 324 -85.83 -17.94 6.09
N PRO A 325 -84.49 -18.09 6.29
CA PRO A 325 -83.62 -17.60 7.40
C PRO A 325 -82.19 -17.16 7.00
N GLY A 326 -81.38 -16.72 7.98
CA GLY A 326 -79.91 -16.70 7.84
C GLY A 326 -79.16 -15.66 8.67
N THR A 327 -78.81 -16.00 9.91
CA THR A 327 -77.68 -15.40 10.65
C THR A 327 -76.33 -15.80 10.00
N PRO A 328 -75.20 -15.15 10.33
CA PRO A 328 -74.43 -15.69 11.46
C PRO A 328 -73.77 -14.65 12.38
N LYS A 329 -73.54 -15.14 13.59
CA LYS A 329 -72.60 -14.64 14.61
C LYS A 329 -71.14 -15.01 14.24
N SER A 330 -70.18 -14.23 14.75
CA SER A 330 -68.81 -14.62 15.12
C SER A 330 -68.28 -13.46 15.99
N SER A 331 -67.96 -13.49 17.29
CA SER A 331 -67.14 -14.36 18.16
C SER A 331 -65.73 -14.60 17.59
N ASN A 332 -64.60 -14.49 18.27
CA ASN A 332 -64.18 -14.01 19.58
C ASN A 332 -62.62 -14.03 19.58
N THR A 333 -61.98 -13.24 20.44
CA THR A 333 -60.67 -13.49 21.14
C THR A 333 -59.38 -13.88 20.37
N HIS A 334 -58.28 -13.11 20.51
CA HIS A 334 -57.26 -13.27 21.58
C HIS A 334 -55.99 -12.39 21.36
N ASN A 335 -55.46 -11.85 22.47
CA ASN A 335 -54.04 -11.57 22.78
C ASN A 335 -53.36 -10.42 21.98
N SER A 336 -52.43 -9.61 22.49
CA SER A 336 -51.73 -9.46 23.77
C SER A 336 -50.88 -8.17 23.66
N THR A 337 -50.48 -7.63 24.81
CA THR A 337 -49.23 -6.87 25.07
C THR A 337 -49.14 -5.36 24.75
N ARG A 338 -49.10 -4.59 25.86
CA ARG A 338 -48.10 -3.56 26.25
C ARG A 338 -48.21 -2.10 25.78
N ASP A 339 -48.24 -1.25 26.82
CA ASP A 339 -47.47 -0.03 27.04
C ASP A 339 -47.94 1.32 26.44
N THR A 340 -48.54 2.13 27.32
CA THR A 340 -48.26 3.58 27.47
C THR A 340 -46.74 3.84 27.64
N PRO A 341 -46.19 5.07 27.52
CA PRO A 341 -46.83 6.36 27.27
C PRO A 341 -46.13 7.22 26.17
N ILE A 342 -46.78 8.33 25.89
CA ILE A 342 -46.26 9.51 25.19
C ILE A 342 -45.16 10.20 26.04
N SER A 343 -43.93 10.26 25.51
CA SER A 343 -42.91 11.32 25.70
C SER A 343 -41.60 10.94 24.98
N PRO A 344 -40.65 11.86 24.69
CA PRO A 344 -40.71 13.31 24.62
C PRO A 344 -40.17 13.89 23.29
N ARG A 345 -40.45 15.17 23.12
CA ARG A 345 -39.80 16.13 22.23
C ARG A 345 -38.26 16.08 22.38
N ALA A 346 -37.55 15.53 21.40
CA ALA A 346 -36.09 15.63 21.32
C ALA A 346 -35.71 17.09 21.03
N ARG A 347 -35.25 17.76 22.08
CA ARG A 347 -34.60 19.07 22.02
C ARG A 347 -33.27 18.88 21.28
N VAL A 348 -33.13 19.58 20.16
CA VAL A 348 -31.91 19.74 19.37
C VAL A 348 -30.81 20.31 20.28
N THR A 349 -29.88 19.47 20.72
CA THR A 349 -28.58 19.90 21.21
C THR A 349 -27.64 20.01 20.02
N ARG A 350 -27.44 21.25 19.54
CA ARG A 350 -26.23 21.64 18.84
C ARG A 350 -25.06 21.60 19.83
N PRO A 351 -23.92 21.05 19.40
CA PRO A 351 -22.65 21.71 19.65
C PRO A 351 -22.01 22.01 18.30
N HIS A 352 -22.10 23.27 17.87
CA HIS A 352 -21.09 23.82 16.97
C HIS A 352 -19.83 24.02 17.79
N GLN A 353 -18.91 23.06 17.75
CA GLN A 353 -17.49 23.36 17.90
C GLN A 353 -16.91 23.47 16.50
N PHE A 354 -16.91 24.70 15.99
CA PHE A 354 -15.98 25.11 14.95
C PHE A 354 -14.60 25.18 15.59
N ILE A 355 -13.78 24.15 15.40
CA ILE A 355 -12.33 24.28 15.52
C ILE A 355 -11.82 24.42 14.09
N SER A 356 -11.54 25.65 13.69
CA SER A 356 -10.77 25.95 12.50
C SER A 356 -9.32 25.54 12.76
N PRO A 357 -8.70 24.67 11.94
CA PRO A 357 -7.26 24.61 11.87
C PRO A 357 -6.79 25.79 11.02
N GLN A 358 -6.19 26.80 11.66
CA GLN A 358 -5.33 27.73 10.94
C GLN A 358 -4.09 26.96 10.51
N PHE A 359 -4.11 26.47 9.26
CA PHE A 359 -2.88 26.07 8.57
C PHE A 359 -2.12 27.34 8.19
N VAL A 360 -1.20 27.75 9.06
CA VAL A 360 -0.15 28.70 8.73
C VAL A 360 0.93 27.95 7.96
N PHE A 361 0.87 27.99 6.63
CA PHE A 361 2.01 27.70 5.78
C PHE A 361 2.91 28.95 5.76
N THR A 362 3.95 28.98 6.61
CA THR A 362 5.09 29.86 6.37
C THR A 362 6.15 29.08 5.61
N ALA A 363 6.28 29.43 4.34
CA ALA A 363 7.30 28.95 3.43
C ALA A 363 8.69 29.23 3.99
N LYS A 364 9.57 28.22 3.97
CA LYS A 364 11.02 28.42 4.14
C LYS A 364 11.59 29.09 2.88
N PRO A 365 12.41 30.14 3.00
CA PRO A 365 13.04 30.76 1.85
C PRO A 365 14.12 29.84 1.26
N GLN A 366 14.07 29.76 -0.06
CA GLN A 366 15.00 29.10 -0.95
C GLN A 366 16.39 29.73 -0.78
N ALA A 367 17.36 28.96 -0.29
CA ALA A 367 18.76 29.37 -0.28
C ALA A 367 19.27 29.37 -1.73
N GLN A 368 19.55 30.56 -2.26
CA GLN A 368 20.33 30.75 -3.47
C GLN A 368 21.78 30.37 -3.16
N TRP A 369 22.30 29.37 -3.86
CA TRP A 369 23.72 29.07 -3.89
C TRP A 369 24.37 30.00 -4.92
N LYS A 370 25.38 30.75 -4.48
CA LYS A 370 26.41 31.36 -5.33
C LYS A 370 27.60 30.43 -5.42
#